data_AF-Q9ZG58-F1
#
_entry.id   AF-Q9ZG58-F1
#
_cell.length_a   1.000
_cell.length_b   1.000
_cell.length_c   1.000
_cell.angle_alpha   90.00
_cell.angle_beta   90.00
_cell.angle_gamma   90.00
#
_symmetry.space_group_name_H-M   'P 1'
#
loop_
_entity.id
_entity.type
_entity.pdbx_description
1 polymer ?
#
loop_
_entity_poly.entity_id
_entity_poly.type
_entity_poly.pdbx_seq_one_letter_code
_entity_poly.pdbx_strand_id
1 'polypeptide(L)' 'IPGTWEGICAAEVLESQGIACNVTLIFNSVQAIAAAKAKVTLVSPFVGRIYDWWIAAYGAEGYLSKPILELLPSKY' A
#
# COMPACT_ATOMS: atom_id res chain seq x y z
N ILE A 1 -9.98 4.11 6.54
CA ILE A 1 -10.50 4.54 5.22
C ILE A 1 -9.78 3.75 4.13
N PRO A 2 -10.47 3.17 3.13
CA PRO A 2 -9.80 2.48 2.01
C PRO A 2 -8.89 3.42 1.20
N GLY A 3 -7.74 2.91 0.74
CA GLY A 3 -6.76 3.66 -0.06
C GLY A 3 -7.17 3.91 -1.52
N THR A 4 -8.44 4.18 -1.77
CA THR A 4 -8.90 4.74 -3.06
C THR A 4 -8.56 6.22 -3.12
N TRP A 5 -8.67 6.83 -4.31
CA TRP A 5 -8.45 8.27 -4.46
C TRP A 5 -9.39 9.09 -3.56
N GLU A 6 -10.69 8.79 -3.62
CA GLU A 6 -11.72 9.46 -2.83
C GLU A 6 -11.53 9.22 -1.33
N GLY A 7 -11.07 8.03 -0.95
CA GLY A 7 -10.76 7.71 0.43
C GLY A 7 -9.59 8.53 0.97
N ILE A 8 -8.54 8.73 0.17
CA ILE A 8 -7.40 9.56 0.54
C ILE A 8 -7.80 11.03 0.64
N CYS A 9 -8.60 11.55 -0.31
CA CYS A 9 -9.13 12.92 -0.22
C CYS A 9 -10.02 13.11 1.02
N ALA A 10 -10.86 12.13 1.36
CA ALA A 10 -11.66 12.19 2.58
C ALA A 10 -10.79 12.15 3.84
N ALA A 11 -9.73 11.34 3.85
CA ALA A 11 -8.78 11.29 4.96
C ALA A 11 -8.04 12.63 5.15
N GLU A 12 -7.65 13.30 4.06
CA GLU A 12 -7.03 14.63 4.12
C GLU A 12 -7.95 15.66 4.80
N VAL A 13 -9.23 15.68 4.46
CA VAL A 13 -10.22 16.58 5.08
C VAL A 13 -10.36 16.25 6.58
N LEU A 14 -10.47 14.98 6.94
CA LEU A 14 -10.60 14.55 8.34
C LEU A 14 -9.36 14.90 9.17
N GLU A 15 -8.16 14.66 8.64
CA GLU A 15 -6.89 15.00 9.30
C GLU A 15 -6.76 16.51 9.49
N SER A 16 -7.21 17.33 8.53
CA SER A 16 -7.25 18.79 8.68
C SER A 16 -8.18 19.28 9.80
N GLN A 17 -9.16 18.45 10.18
CA GLN A 17 -10.08 18.67 11.30
C GLN A 17 -9.59 18.03 12.61
N GLY A 18 -8.37 17.49 12.63
CA GLY A 18 -7.78 16.82 13.79
C GLY A 18 -8.30 15.40 14.03
N ILE A 19 -8.95 14.78 13.05
CA ILE A 19 -9.45 13.41 13.14
C ILE A 19 -8.42 12.46 12.52
N ALA A 20 -7.67 11.78 13.38
CA ALA A 20 -6.65 10.83 12.98
C ALA A 20 -7.25 9.67 12.17
N CYS A 21 -6.65 9.40 11.01
CA CYS A 21 -7.10 8.42 10.05
C CYS A 21 -6.08 7.29 9.87
N ASN A 22 -6.60 6.06 9.81
CA ASN A 22 -5.88 4.90 9.27
C ASN A 22 -6.32 4.66 7.82
N VAL A 23 -5.41 4.84 6.86
CA VAL A 23 -5.64 4.45 5.47
C VAL A 23 -5.23 2.99 5.25
N THR A 24 -6.20 2.14 4.92
CA THR A 24 -6.07 0.68 4.78
C THR A 24 -6.27 0.24 3.32
N LEU A 25 -6.12 -1.04 3.01
CA LEU A 25 -6.18 -1.56 1.62
C LEU A 25 -5.15 -0.90 0.68
N ILE A 26 -3.93 -0.66 1.20
CA ILE A 26 -2.80 -0.20 0.39
C ILE A 26 -2.08 -1.41 -0.19
N PHE A 27 -1.99 -1.46 -1.52
CA PHE A 27 -1.39 -2.56 -2.29
C PHE A 27 -0.22 -2.11 -3.19
N ASN A 28 -0.04 -0.80 -3.38
CA ASN A 28 1.06 -0.26 -4.19
C ASN A 28 1.66 1.02 -3.58
N SER A 29 2.81 1.42 -4.11
CA SER A 29 3.54 2.62 -3.66
C SER A 29 2.81 3.92 -3.99
N VAL A 30 2.03 3.98 -5.08
CA VAL A 30 1.29 5.20 -5.46
C VAL A 30 0.25 5.56 -4.40
N GLN A 31 -0.51 4.57 -3.91
CA GLN A 31 -1.46 4.75 -2.80
C GLN A 31 -0.74 5.21 -1.51
N ALA A 32 0.39 4.58 -1.17
CA ALA A 32 1.15 4.93 0.02
C ALA A 32 1.69 6.37 -0.05
N ILE A 33 2.26 6.76 -1.19
CA ILE A 33 2.77 8.12 -1.41
C ILE A 33 1.62 9.14 -1.37
N ALA A 34 0.47 8.83 -1.99
CA ALA A 34 -0.69 9.71 -1.96
C ALA A 34 -1.23 9.90 -0.53
N ALA A 35 -1.36 8.82 0.25
CA ALA A 35 -1.76 8.89 1.65
C ALA A 35 -0.77 9.69 2.50
N ALA A 36 0.54 9.51 2.27
CA ALA A 36 1.58 10.30 2.95
C ALA A 36 1.49 11.80 2.60
N LYS A 37 1.23 12.14 1.33
CA LYS A 37 1.02 13.54 0.90
C LYS A 37 -0.22 14.16 1.54
N ALA A 38 -1.27 13.37 1.76
CA ALA A 38 -2.47 13.76 2.52
C ALA A 38 -2.24 13.85 4.04
N LYS A 39 -1.00 13.61 4.52
CA LYS A 39 -0.60 13.70 5.94
C LYS A 39 -1.44 12.83 6.88
N VAL A 40 -1.86 11.66 6.42
CA VAL A 40 -2.60 10.73 7.27
C VAL A 40 -1.73 10.21 8.40
N THR A 41 -2.36 10.00 9.56
CA THR A 41 -1.70 9.57 10.78
C THR A 41 -1.07 8.18 10.62
N LEU A 42 -1.77 7.27 9.94
CA LEU A 42 -1.33 5.88 9.80
C LEU A 42 -1.72 5.29 8.44
N VAL A 43 -0.83 4.46 7.90
CA VAL A 43 -1.10 3.61 6.73
C VAL A 43 -0.98 2.13 7.10
N SER A 44 -1.87 1.29 6.56
CA SER A 44 -1.90 -0.16 6.77
C SER A 44 -1.72 -0.90 5.44
N PRO A 45 -0.48 -1.15 4.97
CA PRO A 45 -0.22 -1.93 3.76
C PRO A 45 -0.47 -3.43 3.96
N PHE A 46 -1.05 -4.10 2.97
CA PHE A 46 -1.53 -5.49 3.09
C PHE A 46 -0.52 -6.49 2.50
N VAL A 47 0.56 -6.76 3.22
CA VAL A 47 1.66 -7.64 2.77
C VAL A 47 1.18 -9.05 2.41
N GLY A 48 0.41 -9.70 3.30
CA GLY A 48 -0.08 -11.06 3.07
C GLY A 48 -0.99 -11.18 1.84
N ARG A 49 -1.79 -10.15 1.53
CA ARG A 49 -2.66 -10.16 0.34
C ARG A 49 -1.90 -9.96 -0.95
N ILE A 50 -0.81 -9.19 -0.93
CA ILE A 50 0.08 -9.06 -2.08
C ILE A 50 0.75 -10.43 -2.36
N TYR A 51 1.17 -11.13 -1.30
CA TYR A 51 1.69 -12.49 -1.40
C TYR A 51 0.64 -13.45 -1.98
N ASP A 52 -0.57 -13.49 -1.41
CA ASP A 52 -1.68 -14.34 -1.90
C ASP A 52 -1.92 -14.13 -3.40
N TRP A 53 -1.96 -12.87 -3.86
CA TRP A 53 -2.18 -12.52 -5.26
C TRP A 53 -1.06 -13.04 -6.17
N TRP A 54 0.21 -12.91 -5.75
CA TRP A 54 1.35 -13.43 -6.49
C TRP A 54 1.29 -14.95 -6.66
N ILE A 55 1.00 -15.67 -5.57
CA ILE A 55 0.90 -17.14 -5.60
C ILE A 55 -0.27 -17.57 -6.48
N ALA A 56 -1.40 -16.89 -6.42
CA ALA A 56 -2.56 -17.19 -7.27
C ALA A 56 -2.29 -16.94 -8.76
N ALA A 57 -1.54 -15.88 -9.10
CA ALA A 57 -1.27 -15.49 -10.48
C ALA A 57 -0.13 -16.28 -11.13
N TYR A 58 0.91 -16.64 -10.36
CA TYR A 58 2.17 -17.18 -10.90
C TYR A 58 2.62 -18.51 -10.26
N GLY A 59 1.87 -19.03 -9.28
CA GLY A 59 2.25 -20.21 -8.52
C GLY A 59 3.32 -19.92 -7.46
N ALA A 60 3.50 -20.87 -6.52
CA ALA A 60 4.45 -20.72 -5.41
C ALA A 60 5.92 -20.66 -5.84
N GLU A 61 6.26 -21.37 -6.92
CA GLU A 61 7.61 -21.37 -7.49
C GLU A 61 7.95 -20.02 -8.12
N GLY A 62 6.99 -19.29 -8.69
CA GLY A 62 7.20 -17.97 -9.28
C GLY A 62 7.58 -16.89 -8.26
N TYR A 63 7.15 -17.03 -7.00
CA TYR A 63 7.51 -16.10 -5.91
C TYR A 63 8.90 -16.39 -5.33
N LEU A 64 9.32 -17.66 -5.28
CA LEU A 64 10.59 -18.08 -4.68
C LEU A 64 11.77 -18.11 -5.68
N SER A 65 11.48 -18.21 -6.99
CA SER A 65 12.50 -18.38 -8.04
C SER A 65 13.20 -17.09 -8.47
N LYS A 66 12.76 -15.92 -7.99
CA LYS A 66 13.50 -14.67 -8.12
C LYS A 66 14.00 -14.23 -6.75
N PRO A 67 15.32 -14.03 -6.56
CA PRO A 67 15.82 -13.40 -5.36
C PRO A 67 15.05 -12.09 -5.14
N ILE A 68 14.54 -11.87 -3.93
CA ILE A 68 13.86 -10.62 -3.56
C ILE A 68 14.70 -9.38 -3.94
N LEU A 69 16.02 -9.54 -3.99
CA LEU A 69 17.01 -8.55 -4.42
C LEU A 69 16.94 -8.18 -5.90
N GLU A 70 16.43 -9.05 -6.79
CA GLU A 70 16.25 -8.75 -8.22
C GLU A 70 14.90 -8.09 -8.54
N LEU A 71 13.93 -8.17 -7.62
CA LEU A 71 12.59 -7.58 -7.76
C LEU A 71 12.50 -6.17 -7.15
N LEU A 72 13.47 -5.78 -6.32
CA LEU A 72 13.61 -4.40 -5.89
C LEU A 72 14.23 -3.59 -7.04
N PRO A 73 13.62 -2.47 -7.48
CA PRO A 73 14.28 -1.58 -8.42
C PRO A 73 15.64 -1.18 -7.84
N SER A 74 16.69 -1.19 -8.67
CA SER A 74 18.12 -1.10 -8.34
C SER A 74 18.58 0.21 -7.64
N LYS A 75 17.67 0.90 -6.96
CA LYS A 75 17.83 2.26 -6.42
C LYS A 75 17.48 2.39 -4.95
N TYR A 76 17.36 1.28 -4.22
CA TYR A 76 17.43 1.25 -2.76
C TYR A 76 18.64 0.44 -2.32
#